data_AF-B7GRX5-F1
#
_entry.id   AF-B7GRX5-F1
#
_cell.length_a   1.000
_cell.length_b   1.000
_cell.length_c   1.000
_cell.angle_alpha   90.00
_cell.angle_beta   90.00
_cell.angle_gamma   90.00
#
_symmetry.space_group_name_H-M   'P 1'
#
loop_
_entity.id
_entity.type
_entity.pdbx_description
1 polymer ?
#
loop_
_entity_poly.entity_id
_entity_poly.type
_entity_poly.pdbx_seq_one_letter_code
_entity_poly.pdbx_strand_id
1 'polypeptide(L)'
;MQATENRTKAGPCPFHRNPQPNLRKKTGVIHLSVAVAQFTVAEEPERNLEIIDGFARDAAAGDREADLITAELSRECLDSARRTLPVLQNRRFADPQLCD
;
A
#
# COMPACT_ATOMS: atom_id res chain seq x y z
N MET A 1 -43.19 46.59 -10.84
CA MET A 1 -42.59 45.34 -11.37
C MET A 1 -41.74 45.71 -12.56
N GLN A 2 -40.49 45.26 -12.58
CA GLN A 2 -39.63 44.91 -13.75
C GLN A 2 -38.21 44.81 -13.18
N ALA A 3 -37.82 43.57 -12.87
CA ALA A 3 -36.48 43.19 -12.42
C ALA A 3 -35.59 43.05 -13.67
N THR A 4 -34.47 43.74 -13.71
CA THR A 4 -33.45 43.55 -14.75
C THR A 4 -32.42 42.54 -14.25
N GLU A 5 -32.56 41.32 -14.76
CA GLU A 5 -31.72 40.17 -14.46
C GLU A 5 -30.34 40.34 -15.14
N ASN A 6 -29.32 40.68 -14.34
CA ASN A 6 -27.93 40.68 -14.81
C ASN A 6 -27.40 39.24 -14.81
N ARG A 7 -27.39 38.63 -16.00
CA ARG A 7 -26.96 37.25 -16.23
C ARG A 7 -25.43 37.19 -16.44
N THR A 8 -24.66 37.13 -15.36
CA THR A 8 -23.23 36.78 -15.44
C THR A 8 -23.14 35.28 -15.72
N LYS A 9 -22.94 34.90 -16.98
CA LYS A 9 -22.55 33.53 -17.34
C LYS A 9 -21.16 33.24 -16.77
N ALA A 10 -21.09 32.62 -15.59
CA ALA A 10 -19.90 31.90 -15.17
C ALA A 10 -19.73 30.70 -16.11
N GLY A 11 -18.74 30.77 -16.99
CA GLY A 11 -18.31 29.61 -17.77
C GLY A 11 -17.90 28.47 -16.85
N PRO A 12 -17.95 27.20 -17.29
CA PRO A 12 -17.55 26.07 -16.48
C PRO A 12 -16.09 26.27 -16.04
N CYS A 13 -15.86 26.18 -14.74
CA CYS A 13 -14.55 26.34 -14.12
C CYS A 13 -13.52 25.47 -14.88
N PRO A 14 -12.39 26.03 -15.35
CA PRO A 14 -11.35 25.21 -15.93
C PRO A 14 -10.88 24.27 -14.82
N PHE A 15 -11.01 22.96 -15.09
CA PHE A 15 -10.57 21.87 -14.22
C PHE A 15 -9.34 22.31 -13.44
N HIS A 16 -9.50 22.49 -12.12
CA HIS A 16 -8.36 22.51 -11.24
C HIS A 16 -7.69 21.14 -11.44
N ARG A 17 -6.60 21.12 -12.22
CA ARG A 17 -5.62 20.05 -12.14
C ARG A 17 -5.33 19.95 -10.66
N ASN A 18 -5.79 18.88 -10.04
CA ASN A 18 -5.34 18.51 -8.73
C ASN A 18 -3.81 18.36 -8.88
N PRO A 19 -2.99 19.27 -8.34
CA PRO A 19 -1.56 19.12 -8.45
C PRO A 19 -1.27 17.82 -7.70
N GLN A 20 -0.79 16.80 -8.42
CA GLN A 20 -0.32 15.59 -7.76
C GLN A 20 0.55 16.03 -6.58
N PRO A 21 0.27 15.59 -5.34
CA PRO A 21 1.02 16.07 -4.19
C PRO A 21 2.47 15.68 -4.45
N ASN A 22 3.27 16.71 -4.70
CA ASN A 22 4.70 16.61 -4.81
C ASN A 22 5.16 15.82 -3.59
N LEU A 23 5.72 14.63 -3.81
CA LEU A 23 6.40 13.84 -2.80
C LEU A 23 7.65 14.64 -2.37
N ARG A 24 7.42 15.69 -1.58
CA ARG A 24 8.45 16.41 -0.84
C ARG A 24 9.00 15.40 0.15
N LYS A 25 10.05 14.69 -0.25
CA LYS A 25 10.88 13.83 0.60
C LYS A 25 11.52 14.72 1.68
N LYS A 26 10.81 15.02 2.76
CA LYS A 26 11.36 15.80 3.88
C LYS A 26 11.08 15.21 5.27
N THR A 27 10.56 13.99 5.31
CA THR A 27 10.47 13.19 6.54
C THR A 27 10.83 11.77 6.13
N GLY A 28 11.64 11.06 6.90
CA GLY A 28 12.05 9.66 6.62
C GLY A 28 10.90 8.64 6.74
N VAL A 29 9.66 9.10 6.58
CA VAL A 29 8.41 8.37 6.69
C VAL A 29 7.83 8.22 5.30
N ILE A 30 7.64 6.96 4.88
CA ILE A 30 6.98 6.61 3.63
C ILE A 30 5.54 6.22 3.97
N HIS A 31 4.57 6.87 3.33
CA HIS A 31 3.19 6.40 3.36
C HIS A 31 3.03 5.27 2.35
N LEU A 32 2.68 4.09 2.82
CA LEU A 32 2.46 2.91 2.00
C LEU A 32 0.99 2.49 2.07
N SER A 33 0.38 2.31 0.91
CA SER A 33 -0.91 1.62 0.80
C SER A 33 -0.68 0.13 1.04
N VAL A 34 -1.35 -0.41 2.05
CA VAL A 34 -1.23 -1.81 2.45
C VAL A 34 -2.59 -2.47 2.29
N ALA A 35 -2.65 -3.55 1.51
CA ALA A 35 -3.81 -4.42 1.44
C ALA A 35 -3.86 -5.32 2.67
N VAL A 36 -5.03 -5.38 3.31
CA VAL A 36 -5.31 -6.26 4.42
C VAL A 36 -6.35 -7.27 3.98
N ALA A 37 -6.09 -8.54 4.26
CA ALA A 37 -7.00 -9.63 4.02
C ALA A 37 -7.07 -10.56 5.24
N GLN A 38 -8.22 -11.19 5.44
CA GLN A 38 -8.44 -12.20 6.47
C GLN A 38 -8.95 -13.47 5.82
N PHE A 39 -8.40 -14.61 6.23
CA PHE A 39 -8.87 -15.92 5.80
C PHE A 39 -8.75 -16.94 6.93
N THR A 40 -9.55 -17.98 6.84
CA THR A 40 -9.45 -19.15 7.72
C THR A 40 -8.42 -20.11 7.15
N VAL A 41 -7.43 -20.46 7.97
CA VAL A 41 -6.41 -21.45 7.60
C VAL A 41 -7.06 -22.82 7.39
N ALA A 42 -6.83 -23.40 6.21
CA ALA A 42 -7.21 -24.75 5.85
C ALA A 42 -6.13 -25.77 6.27
N GLU A 43 -6.52 -27.03 6.42
CA GLU A 43 -5.58 -28.14 6.67
C GLU A 43 -4.64 -28.34 5.47
N GLU A 44 -5.14 -28.13 4.25
CA GLU A 44 -4.34 -28.21 3.03
C GLU A 44 -3.51 -26.93 2.82
N PRO A 45 -2.16 -27.01 2.85
CA PRO A 45 -1.31 -25.85 2.69
C PRO A 45 -1.44 -25.22 1.30
N GLU A 46 -1.66 -26.02 0.25
CA GLU A 46 -1.84 -25.55 -1.12
C GLU A 46 -3.04 -24.60 -1.22
N ARG A 47 -4.14 -24.94 -0.55
CA ARG A 47 -5.34 -24.11 -0.52
C ARG A 47 -5.10 -22.76 0.14
N ASN A 48 -4.28 -22.71 1.20
CA ASN A 48 -3.92 -21.44 1.85
C ASN A 48 -3.09 -20.56 0.91
N LEU A 49 -2.17 -21.16 0.14
CA LEU A 49 -1.36 -20.44 -0.82
C LEU A 49 -2.21 -19.87 -1.97
N GLU A 50 -3.16 -20.65 -2.49
CA GLU A 50 -4.11 -20.19 -3.50
C GLU A 50 -4.93 -18.98 -3.01
N ILE A 51 -5.39 -19.02 -1.76
CA ILE A 51 -6.13 -17.90 -1.14
C ILE A 51 -5.25 -16.65 -1.01
N ILE A 52 -4.01 -16.79 -0.53
CA ILE A 52 -3.07 -15.67 -0.38
C ILE A 52 -2.71 -15.07 -1.75
N ASP A 53 -2.47 -15.91 -2.76
CA ASP A 53 -2.19 -15.46 -4.12
C ASP A 53 -3.37 -14.71 -4.74
N GLY A 54 -4.61 -15.17 -4.49
CA GLY A 54 -5.83 -14.45 -4.82
C GLY A 54 -5.83 -13.03 -4.28
N PHE A 55 -5.67 -12.87 -2.96
CA PHE A 55 -5.63 -11.56 -2.33
C PHE A 55 -4.48 -10.67 -2.84
N ALA A 56 -3.30 -11.24 -3.10
CA ALA A 56 -2.17 -10.50 -3.63
C ALA A 56 -2.45 -9.96 -5.04
N ARG A 57 -3.14 -10.75 -5.88
CA ARG A 57 -3.55 -10.35 -7.23
C ARG A 57 -4.58 -9.22 -7.17
N ASP A 58 -5.60 -9.33 -6.32
CA ASP A 58 -6.65 -8.31 -6.18
C ASP A 58 -6.08 -7.00 -5.65
N ALA A 59 -5.19 -7.08 -4.65
CA ALA A 59 -4.45 -5.94 -4.12
C ALA A 59 -3.58 -5.25 -5.20
N ALA A 60 -2.90 -6.04 -6.04
CA ALA A 60 -2.06 -5.51 -7.13
C ALA A 60 -2.88 -4.86 -8.24
N ALA A 61 -4.08 -5.39 -8.52
CA ALA A 61 -5.03 -4.79 -9.46
C ALA A 61 -5.67 -3.50 -8.92
N GLY A 62 -5.54 -3.24 -7.61
CA GLY A 62 -6.22 -2.13 -6.94
C GLY A 62 -7.73 -2.35 -6.85
N ASP A 63 -8.17 -3.60 -6.90
CA ASP A 63 -9.59 -3.94 -6.87
C ASP A 63 -10.15 -3.90 -5.45
N ARG A 64 -11.42 -3.56 -5.34
CA ARG A 64 -12.06 -2.99 -4.13
C ARG A 64 -12.30 -3.98 -2.98
N GLU A 65 -12.00 -5.26 -3.15
CA GLU A 65 -12.19 -6.28 -2.11
C GLU A 65 -11.04 -6.35 -1.10
N ALA A 66 -9.88 -5.77 -1.41
CA ALA A 66 -8.83 -5.56 -0.42
C ALA A 66 -9.07 -4.25 0.35
N ASP A 67 -9.32 -4.34 1.65
CA ASP A 67 -9.34 -3.17 2.52
C ASP A 67 -7.93 -2.54 2.54
N LEU A 68 -7.79 -1.39 1.87
CA LEU A 68 -6.53 -0.65 1.83
C LEU A 68 -6.42 0.25 3.06
N ILE A 69 -5.40 0.01 3.88
CA ILE A 69 -5.02 0.92 4.97
C ILE A 69 -3.80 1.74 4.56
N THR A 70 -3.68 2.96 5.11
CA THR A 70 -2.47 3.77 4.98
C THR A 70 -1.58 3.52 6.18
N ALA A 71 -0.36 3.04 5.95
CA ALA A 71 0.63 2.82 6.99
C ALA A 71 1.79 3.81 6.85
N GLU A 72 2.27 4.33 7.97
CA GLU A 72 3.51 5.07 8.05
C GLU A 72 4.67 4.12 8.32
N LEU A 73 5.65 4.09 7.41
CA LEU A 73 6.87 3.30 7.55
C LEU A 73 8.07 4.21 7.78
N SER A 74 8.74 4.03 8.93
CA SER A 74 9.97 4.76 9.28
C SER A 74 11.21 3.96 8.95
N ARG A 75 12.08 4.55 8.12
CA ARG A 75 13.38 3.94 7.81
C ARG A 75 14.30 3.88 9.03
N GLU A 76 14.24 4.88 9.89
CA GLU A 76 15.02 4.95 11.13
C GLU A 76 14.65 3.81 12.09
N CYS A 77 13.35 3.53 12.24
CA CYS A 77 12.87 2.42 13.07
C CYS A 77 13.35 1.07 12.49
N LEU A 78 13.27 0.90 11.17
CA LEU A 78 13.76 -0.30 10.50
C LEU A 78 15.28 -0.49 10.66
N ASP A 79 16.07 0.58 10.51
CA ASP A 79 17.51 0.55 10.66
C ASP A 79 17.92 0.25 12.11
N SER A 80 17.19 0.80 13.09
CA SER A 80 17.38 0.50 14.51
C SER A 80 17.08 -0.97 14.82
N ALA A 81 15.95 -1.50 14.32
CA ALA A 81 15.60 -2.92 14.50
C ALA A 81 16.66 -3.86 13.91
N ARG A 82 17.18 -3.55 12.71
CA ARG A 82 18.25 -4.32 12.06
C ARG A 82 19.55 -4.35 12.85
N ARG A 83 19.86 -3.28 13.59
CA ARG A 83 21.03 -3.22 14.48
C ARG A 83 20.83 -4.03 15.76
N THR A 84 19.63 -3.96 16.34
CA THR A 84 19.30 -4.68 17.58
C THR A 84 19.19 -6.19 17.36
N LEU A 85 18.52 -6.61 16.28
CA LEU A 85 18.31 -8.01 15.92
C LEU A 85 18.79 -8.25 14.48
N PRO A 86 20.09 -8.48 14.26
CA PRO A 86 20.68 -8.60 12.93
C PRO A 86 20.42 -9.98 12.29
N VAL A 87 19.18 -10.46 12.33
CA VAL A 87 18.78 -11.82 11.90
C VAL A 87 19.23 -12.17 10.49
N LEU A 88 19.26 -11.19 9.57
CA LEU A 88 19.71 -11.38 8.20
C LEU A 88 21.24 -11.48 8.09
N GLN A 89 21.99 -10.74 8.92
CA GLN A 89 23.45 -10.83 8.95
C GLN A 89 23.91 -12.13 9.63
N ASN A 90 23.13 -12.61 10.60
CA ASN A 90 23.37 -13.86 11.32
C ASN A 90 22.91 -15.10 10.54
N ARG A 91 22.31 -14.92 9.35
CA ARG A 91 21.79 -16.05 8.59
C ARG A 91 22.96 -16.92 8.13
N ARG A 92 23.07 -18.10 8.75
CA ARG A 92 23.92 -19.20 8.27
C ARG A 92 23.22 -19.85 7.07
N PHE A 93 23.32 -19.27 5.89
CA PHE A 93 22.98 -19.98 4.66
C PHE A 93 24.00 -21.11 4.47
N ALA A 94 23.71 -22.28 5.02
CA ALA A 94 23.95 -23.48 4.22
C ALA A 94 22.86 -23.48 3.16
N ASP A 95 23.23 -23.64 1.90
CA ASP A 95 22.26 -23.88 0.84
C ASP A 95 21.40 -25.09 1.27
N PRO A 96 20.06 -25.01 1.29
CA PRO A 96 19.23 -26.12 1.74
C PRO A 96 19.55 -27.33 0.86
N GLN A 97 20.26 -28.30 1.43
CA GLN A 97 20.48 -29.59 0.81
C GLN A 97 19.16 -30.34 0.94
N LEU A 98 18.40 -30.41 -0.15
CA LEU A 98 17.35 -31.41 -0.26
C LEU A 98 18.05 -32.75 -0.39
N CYS A 99 17.82 -33.67 0.55
CA CYS A 99 18.23 -35.06 0.35
C CYS A 99 17.42 -35.62 -0.83
N ASP A 100 18.09 -36.29 -1.76
CA ASP A 100 17.46 -37.06 -2.85
C ASP A 100 16.53 -38.16 -2.30
#